data_AF-A0A832Q6D1-F1
#
_entry.id   AF-A0A832Q6D1-F1
#
_cell.length_a   1.000
_cell.length_b   1.000
_cell.length_c   1.000
_cell.angle_alpha   90.00
_cell.angle_beta   90.00
_cell.angle_gamma   90.00
#
_symmetry.space_group_name_H-M   'P 1'
#
loop_
_entity.id
_entity.type
_entity.pdbx_description
1 polymer ?
#
loop_
_entity_poly.entity_id
_entity_poly.type
_entity_poly.pdbx_seq_one_letter_code
_entity_poly.pdbx_strand_id
1 'polypeptide(L)'
;KAREYGIHTRFIELAGEVNNAMPQWVMEKIASALNERQLAIKGSKVLVLGIAYKKNVDDMRESPAVMLMELLRAKGALLCYSDPWVPVFPKMREHYFELASVELTAERLQEQDLVLLATNHDLFDYAFIRQHAALIVDTRGVYLEPEANVVKA
;
A
#
# COMPACT_ATOMS: atom_id res chain seq x y z
N LYS A 1 25.53 26.64 1.95
CA LYS A 1 26.02 27.18 3.24
C LYS A 1 24.88 27.23 4.27
N ALA A 2 24.40 26.06 4.72
CA ALA A 2 23.35 25.93 5.75
C ALA A 2 23.83 25.16 6.99
N ARG A 3 25.13 24.80 7.03
CA ARG A 3 25.78 24.09 8.14
C ARG A 3 26.29 25.00 9.27
N GLU A 4 26.19 26.32 9.11
CA GLU A 4 26.72 27.30 10.09
C GLU A 4 25.69 27.76 11.14
N TYR A 5 24.42 27.37 11.03
CA TYR A 5 23.40 27.68 12.03
C TYR A 5 22.77 26.38 12.54
N GLY A 6 23.42 25.75 13.54
CA GLY A 6 23.06 24.47 14.15
C GLY A 6 21.74 24.42 14.93
N ILE A 7 20.75 25.22 14.54
CA ILE A 7 19.43 25.31 15.19
C ILE A 7 18.29 24.89 14.24
N HIS A 8 18.53 24.83 12.92
CA HIS A 8 17.48 24.50 11.94
C HIS A 8 17.52 23.09 11.33
N THR A 9 18.59 22.31 11.53
CA THR A 9 18.71 20.97 10.92
C THR A 9 17.88 19.92 11.66
N ARG A 10 17.78 20.00 13.00
CA ARG A 10 17.05 19.01 13.81
C ARG A 10 15.57 18.92 13.47
N PHE A 11 14.93 20.03 13.13
CA PHE A 11 13.51 20.06 12.74
C PHE A 11 13.27 19.43 11.36
N ILE A 12 14.19 19.64 10.41
CA ILE A 12 14.12 19.05 9.06
C ILE A 12 14.45 17.55 9.11
N GLU A 13 15.41 17.15 9.95
CA GLU A 13 15.78 15.76 10.19
C GLU A 13 14.65 14.98 10.89
N LEU A 14 14.04 15.54 11.94
CA LEU A 14 12.86 14.93 12.59
C LEU A 14 11.65 14.85 11.64
N ALA A 15 11.42 15.87 10.82
CA ALA A 15 10.36 15.82 9.81
C ALA A 15 10.61 14.69 8.77
N GLY A 16 11.88 14.44 8.42
CA GLY A 16 12.29 13.29 7.60
C GLY A 16 12.09 11.94 8.30
N GLU A 17 12.41 11.85 9.60
CA GLU A 17 12.18 10.63 10.41
C GLU A 17 10.70 10.30 10.54
N VAL A 18 9.84 11.31 10.73
CA VAL A 18 8.38 11.14 10.75
C VAL A 18 7.84 10.68 9.39
N ASN A 19 8.34 11.23 8.28
CA ASN A 19 7.90 10.83 6.95
C ASN A 19 8.33 9.40 6.58
N ASN A 20 9.50 8.95 7.05
CA ASN A 20 9.95 7.57 6.89
C ASN A 20 9.24 6.57 7.83
N ALA A 21 8.63 7.06 8.91
CA ALA A 21 7.94 6.20 9.89
C ALA A 21 6.60 5.65 9.36
N MET A 22 5.92 6.38 8.46
CA MET A 22 4.59 5.99 7.98
C MET A 22 4.57 4.65 7.23
N PRO A 23 5.42 4.40 6.22
CA PRO A 23 5.46 3.09 5.56
C PRO A 23 5.80 1.95 6.52
N GLN A 24 6.70 2.20 7.47
CA GLN A 24 7.09 1.20 8.47
C GLN A 24 5.92 0.83 9.40
N TRP A 25 5.16 1.84 9.83
CA TRP A 25 3.99 1.64 10.68
C TRP A 25 2.88 0.86 9.94
N VAL A 26 2.64 1.15 8.65
CA VAL A 26 1.73 0.35 7.83
C VAL A 26 2.23 -1.09 7.70
N MET A 27 3.53 -1.31 7.54
CA MET A 27 4.11 -2.66 7.51
C MET A 27 3.90 -3.43 8.82
N GLU A 28 3.96 -2.76 9.97
CA GLU A 28 3.63 -3.37 11.27
C GLU A 28 2.14 -3.73 11.37
N LYS A 29 1.25 -2.87 10.86
CA LYS A 29 -0.19 -3.16 10.78
C LYS A 29 -0.48 -4.37 9.90
N ILE A 30 0.13 -4.44 8.72
CA ILE A 30 0.04 -5.58 7.81
C ILE A 30 0.53 -6.86 8.51
N ALA A 31 1.69 -6.80 9.17
CA ALA A 31 2.24 -7.95 9.88
C ALA A 31 1.30 -8.44 11.00
N SER A 32 0.75 -7.53 11.81
CA SER A 32 -0.20 -7.87 12.87
C SER A 32 -1.47 -8.50 12.30
N ALA A 33 -2.04 -7.89 11.27
CA ALA A 33 -3.30 -8.35 10.66
C ALA A 33 -3.18 -9.73 10.02
N LEU A 34 -2.05 -10.03 9.37
CA LEU A 34 -1.76 -11.38 8.85
C LEU A 34 -1.52 -12.38 9.98
N ASN A 35 -0.77 -12.00 11.01
CA ASN A 35 -0.46 -12.89 12.14
C ASN A 35 -1.72 -13.29 12.94
N GLU A 36 -2.71 -12.40 13.08
CA GLU A 36 -4.02 -12.71 13.67
C GLU A 36 -4.74 -13.85 12.92
N ARG A 37 -4.37 -14.07 11.65
CA ARG A 37 -4.86 -15.14 10.78
C ARG A 37 -3.86 -16.28 10.60
N GLN A 38 -2.80 -16.32 11.42
CA GLN A 38 -1.72 -17.31 11.36
C GLN A 38 -0.95 -17.30 10.04
N LEU A 39 -0.94 -16.16 9.35
CA LEU A 39 -0.19 -15.95 8.11
C LEU A 39 1.01 -15.04 8.37
N ALA A 40 2.12 -15.32 7.70
CA ALA A 40 3.29 -14.46 7.68
C ALA A 40 3.33 -13.65 6.39
N ILE A 41 3.94 -12.46 6.40
CA ILE A 41 4.12 -11.65 5.17
C ILE A 41 4.82 -12.47 4.08
N LYS A 42 5.83 -13.26 4.45
CA LYS A 42 6.56 -14.13 3.53
C LYS A 42 5.62 -15.20 2.97
N GLY A 43 5.44 -15.22 1.65
CA GLY A 43 4.58 -16.17 0.95
C GLY A 43 3.10 -15.76 0.89
N SER A 44 2.68 -14.73 1.63
CA SER A 44 1.31 -14.20 1.50
C SER A 44 1.12 -13.51 0.15
N LYS A 45 -0.04 -13.73 -0.46
CA LYS A 45 -0.51 -13.04 -1.65
C LYS A 45 -1.15 -11.71 -1.26
N VAL A 46 -0.57 -10.63 -1.75
CA VAL A 46 -0.99 -9.27 -1.43
C VAL A 46 -1.38 -8.52 -2.70
N LEU A 47 -2.60 -8.03 -2.73
CA LEU A 47 -3.11 -7.13 -3.77
C LEU A 47 -3.05 -5.69 -3.28
N VAL A 48 -2.35 -4.83 -4.01
CA VAL A 48 -2.29 -3.38 -3.73
C VAL A 48 -3.30 -2.65 -4.60
N LEU A 49 -4.23 -1.95 -3.97
CA LEU A 49 -5.24 -1.12 -4.63
C LEU A 49 -4.74 0.33 -4.73
N GLY A 50 -4.50 0.74 -5.98
CA GLY A 50 -3.98 2.05 -6.33
C GLY A 50 -2.49 2.16 -6.04
N ILE A 51 -1.71 2.46 -7.09
CA ILE A 51 -0.27 2.71 -7.01
C ILE A 51 0.09 4.13 -7.43
N ALA A 52 -0.86 4.90 -7.95
CA ALA A 52 -0.72 6.33 -8.16
C ALA A 52 -0.47 7.11 -6.86
N TYR A 53 0.30 8.19 -6.96
CA TYR A 53 0.60 9.11 -5.86
C TYR A 53 -0.65 9.82 -5.32
N LYS A 54 -1.65 10.05 -6.19
CA LYS A 54 -2.91 10.70 -5.84
C LYS A 54 -4.09 9.97 -6.45
N LYS A 55 -5.25 10.21 -5.82
CA LYS A 55 -6.55 9.79 -6.31
C LYS A 55 -6.79 10.31 -7.73
N ASN A 56 -7.26 9.42 -8.61
CA ASN A 56 -7.74 9.69 -9.97
C ASN A 56 -6.72 10.32 -10.93
N VAL A 57 -5.42 10.03 -10.75
CA VAL A 57 -4.36 10.44 -11.67
C VAL A 57 -3.41 9.28 -11.91
N ASP A 58 -2.60 9.37 -12.96
CA ASP A 58 -1.57 8.40 -13.35
C ASP A 58 -0.17 8.75 -12.83
N ASP A 59 -0.02 9.86 -12.09
CA ASP A 59 1.28 10.27 -11.56
C ASP A 59 1.72 9.32 -10.44
N MET A 60 2.89 8.72 -10.60
CA MET A 60 3.49 7.79 -9.65
C MET A 60 4.79 8.30 -9.03
N ARG A 61 5.22 9.52 -9.38
CA ARG A 61 6.44 10.09 -8.81
C ARG A 61 6.24 10.23 -7.30
N GLU A 62 7.15 9.63 -6.52
CA GLU A 62 7.11 9.63 -5.05
C GLU A 62 5.85 8.96 -4.45
N SER A 63 5.26 8.00 -5.17
CA SER A 63 4.10 7.26 -4.64
C SER A 63 4.47 6.45 -3.38
N PRO A 64 3.79 6.68 -2.23
CA PRO A 64 4.03 5.91 -1.02
C PRO A 64 3.64 4.43 -1.18
N ALA A 65 2.72 4.12 -2.11
CA ALA A 65 2.32 2.76 -2.43
C ALA A 65 3.50 1.94 -2.98
N VAL A 66 4.37 2.57 -3.79
CA VAL A 66 5.56 1.91 -4.37
C VAL A 66 6.55 1.52 -3.27
N MET A 67 6.77 2.40 -2.28
CA MET A 67 7.62 2.06 -1.12
C MET A 67 7.06 0.88 -0.33
N LEU A 68 5.74 0.84 -0.09
CA LEU A 68 5.09 -0.29 0.59
C LEU A 68 5.24 -1.60 -0.20
N MET A 69 5.05 -1.55 -1.53
CA MET A 69 5.28 -2.71 -2.39
C MET A 69 6.72 -3.23 -2.30
N GLU A 70 7.71 -2.34 -2.23
CA GLU A 70 9.11 -2.76 -2.07
C GLU A 70 9.39 -3.42 -0.73
N LEU A 71 8.86 -2.86 0.36
CA LEU A 71 9.01 -3.43 1.69
C LEU A 71 8.32 -4.80 1.80
N LEU A 72 7.14 -4.95 1.20
CA LEU A 72 6.41 -6.23 1.12
C LEU A 72 7.20 -7.27 0.31
N ARG A 73 7.68 -6.88 -0.87
CA ARG A 73 8.51 -7.75 -1.72
C ARG A 73 9.80 -8.17 -1.01
N ALA A 74 10.48 -7.24 -0.35
CA ALA A 74 11.70 -7.51 0.41
C ALA A 74 11.47 -8.51 1.55
N LYS A 75 10.26 -8.53 2.13
CA LYS A 75 9.82 -9.54 3.11
C LYS A 75 9.31 -10.84 2.49
N GLY A 76 9.27 -10.94 1.16
CA GLY A 76 8.89 -12.15 0.42
C GLY A 76 7.39 -12.32 0.16
N ALA A 77 6.61 -11.24 0.18
CA ALA A 77 5.21 -11.27 -0.24
C ALA A 77 5.10 -11.46 -1.77
N LEU A 78 4.04 -12.12 -2.20
CA LEU A 78 3.68 -12.30 -3.61
C LEU A 78 2.74 -11.16 -3.99
N LEU A 79 3.21 -10.22 -4.83
CA LEU A 79 2.48 -8.98 -5.09
C LEU A 79 1.76 -9.01 -6.43
N CYS A 80 0.54 -8.47 -6.42
CA CYS A 80 -0.12 -7.93 -7.60
C CYS A 80 -0.71 -6.55 -7.24
N TYR A 81 -1.07 -5.76 -8.25
CA TYR A 81 -1.73 -4.47 -8.01
C TYR A 81 -2.90 -4.28 -8.97
N SER A 82 -3.86 -3.47 -8.56
CA SER A 82 -4.91 -2.96 -9.42
C SER A 82 -4.94 -1.45 -9.30
N ASP A 83 -4.78 -0.78 -10.43
CA ASP A 83 -4.89 0.67 -10.57
C ASP A 83 -5.58 0.99 -11.92
N PRO A 84 -6.73 1.68 -11.93
CA PRO A 84 -7.44 2.05 -13.15
C PRO A 84 -6.69 3.07 -14.02
N TRP A 85 -5.78 3.84 -13.44
CA TRP A 85 -5.04 4.93 -14.10
C TRP A 85 -3.63 4.50 -14.50
N VAL A 86 -3.09 3.44 -13.89
CA VAL A 86 -1.77 2.90 -14.20
C VAL A 86 -1.90 1.45 -14.69
N PRO A 87 -2.08 1.20 -16.00
CA PRO A 87 -2.27 -0.15 -16.52
C PRO A 87 -1.01 -1.02 -16.50
N VAL A 88 0.17 -0.40 -16.62
CA VAL A 88 1.48 -1.08 -16.61
C VAL A 88 2.41 -0.31 -15.69
N PHE A 89 3.16 -1.04 -14.85
CA PHE A 89 4.07 -0.40 -13.91
C PHE A 89 5.16 0.33 -14.71
N PRO A 90 5.32 1.65 -14.55
CA PRO A 90 6.26 2.42 -15.36
C PRO A 90 7.69 2.08 -14.97
N LYS A 91 8.61 2.18 -15.94
CA LYS A 91 10.05 2.05 -15.67
C LYS A 91 10.50 3.23 -14.80
N MET A 92 10.77 2.98 -13.52
CA MET A 92 11.37 3.96 -12.64
C MET A 92 12.88 3.71 -12.51
N ARG A 93 13.63 4.76 -12.15
CA ARG A 93 15.08 4.65 -11.98
C ARG A 93 15.47 3.87 -10.73
N GLU A 94 14.66 3.99 -9.68
CA GLU A 94 14.97 3.47 -8.35
C GLU A 94 14.12 2.24 -8.00
N HIS A 95 12.94 2.10 -8.62
CA HIS A 95 11.98 1.05 -8.33
C HIS A 95 11.69 0.22 -9.58
N TYR A 96 11.75 -1.10 -9.45
CA TYR A 96 11.54 -2.01 -10.58
C TYR A 96 10.48 -3.04 -10.24
N PHE A 97 9.40 -3.10 -11.02
CA PHE A 97 8.41 -4.17 -10.97
C PHE A 97 7.98 -4.55 -12.39
N GLU A 98 7.97 -5.85 -12.68
CA GLU A 98 7.41 -6.40 -13.92
C GLU A 98 5.95 -6.80 -13.68
N LEU A 99 5.11 -5.80 -13.41
CA LEU A 99 3.70 -6.01 -13.05
C LEU A 99 2.78 -5.15 -13.94
N ALA A 100 1.64 -5.71 -14.27
CA ALA A 100 0.52 -5.01 -14.91
C ALA A 100 -0.67 -4.95 -13.95
N SER A 101 -1.50 -3.93 -14.13
CA SER A 101 -2.73 -3.76 -13.37
C SER A 101 -3.66 -4.94 -13.63
N VAL A 102 -4.11 -5.59 -12.56
CA VAL A 102 -5.05 -6.71 -12.65
C VAL A 102 -6.48 -6.20 -12.52
N GLU A 103 -7.39 -6.87 -13.21
CA GLU A 103 -8.83 -6.66 -13.04
C GLU A 103 -9.29 -7.18 -11.67
N LEU A 104 -10.19 -6.41 -11.03
CA LEU A 104 -10.78 -6.78 -9.76
C LEU A 104 -11.98 -7.70 -10.00
N THR A 105 -11.74 -9.01 -9.95
CA THR A 105 -12.80 -10.02 -9.94
C THR A 105 -12.98 -10.59 -8.52
N ALA A 106 -14.14 -11.19 -8.27
CA ALA A 106 -14.44 -11.82 -6.98
C ALA A 106 -13.44 -12.93 -6.66
N GLU A 107 -13.10 -13.75 -7.65
CA GLU A 107 -12.13 -14.84 -7.54
C GLU A 107 -10.75 -14.30 -7.19
N ARG A 108 -10.30 -13.24 -7.88
CA ARG A 108 -9.00 -12.64 -7.61
C ARG A 108 -8.91 -12.12 -6.18
N LEU A 109 -9.95 -11.42 -5.72
CA LEU A 109 -10.02 -10.85 -4.36
C LEU A 109 -10.00 -11.96 -3.29
N GLN A 110 -10.68 -13.07 -3.54
CA GLN A 110 -10.72 -14.22 -2.63
C GLN A 110 -9.41 -15.03 -2.62
N GLU A 111 -8.64 -15.00 -3.70
CA GLU A 111 -7.32 -15.63 -3.78
C GLU A 111 -6.23 -14.89 -3.00
N GLN A 112 -6.48 -13.65 -2.58
CA GLN A 112 -5.51 -12.86 -1.83
C GLN A 112 -5.65 -13.09 -0.33
N ASP A 113 -4.50 -13.17 0.34
CA ASP A 113 -4.45 -13.22 1.79
C ASP A 113 -4.69 -11.83 2.40
N LEU A 114 -4.32 -10.77 1.67
CA LEU A 114 -4.50 -9.38 2.08
C LEU A 114 -4.67 -8.43 0.89
N VAL A 115 -5.59 -7.49 1.03
CA VAL A 115 -5.79 -6.36 0.12
C VAL A 115 -5.34 -5.09 0.83
N LEU A 116 -4.33 -4.42 0.28
CA LEU A 116 -3.82 -3.15 0.79
C LEU A 116 -4.45 -2.00 0.00
N LEU A 117 -5.28 -1.19 0.65
CA LEU A 117 -5.81 0.03 0.04
C LEU A 117 -4.80 1.17 0.24
N ALA A 118 -4.04 1.47 -0.82
CA ALA A 118 -3.00 2.50 -0.81
C ALA A 118 -3.46 3.81 -1.46
N THR A 119 -4.33 3.77 -2.47
CA THR A 119 -4.94 4.98 -3.05
C THR A 119 -6.45 4.79 -3.28
N ASN A 120 -7.24 5.76 -2.82
CA ASN A 120 -8.71 5.69 -2.84
C ASN A 120 -9.32 6.25 -4.14
N HIS A 121 -9.09 5.58 -5.27
CA HIS A 121 -9.70 5.94 -6.56
C HIS A 121 -11.23 5.83 -6.54
N ASP A 122 -11.93 6.73 -7.25
CA ASP A 122 -13.41 6.68 -7.32
C ASP A 122 -13.94 5.51 -8.14
N LEU A 123 -13.09 4.95 -9.02
CA LEU A 123 -13.45 3.83 -9.88
C LEU A 123 -13.48 2.48 -9.16
N PHE A 124 -13.03 2.42 -7.91
CA PHE A 124 -13.12 1.20 -7.10
C PHE A 124 -14.50 1.05 -6.48
N ASP A 125 -15.09 -0.14 -6.64
CA ASP A 125 -16.26 -0.55 -5.88
C ASP A 125 -15.83 -1.10 -4.51
N TYR A 126 -15.80 -0.21 -3.52
CA TYR A 126 -15.38 -0.57 -2.16
C TYR A 126 -16.31 -1.57 -1.47
N ALA A 127 -17.59 -1.58 -1.82
CA ALA A 127 -18.55 -2.53 -1.27
C ALA A 127 -18.26 -3.93 -1.80
N PHE A 128 -18.02 -4.05 -3.12
CA PHE A 128 -17.61 -5.29 -3.77
C PHE A 128 -16.27 -5.79 -3.23
N ILE A 129 -15.26 -4.92 -3.12
CA ILE A 129 -13.95 -5.27 -2.56
C ILE A 129 -14.09 -5.81 -1.14
N ARG A 130 -14.85 -5.12 -0.28
CA ARG A 130 -15.11 -5.55 1.10
C ARG A 130 -15.79 -6.89 1.19
N GLN A 131 -16.74 -7.16 0.30
CA GLN A 131 -17.50 -8.40 0.28
C GLN A 131 -16.63 -9.63 -0.08
N HIS A 132 -15.64 -9.45 -0.96
CA HIS A 132 -14.86 -10.57 -1.50
C HIS A 132 -13.45 -10.70 -0.94
N ALA A 133 -12.88 -9.64 -0.36
CA ALA A 133 -11.54 -9.69 0.24
C ALA A 133 -11.55 -10.41 1.59
N ALA A 134 -10.60 -11.32 1.79
CA ALA A 134 -10.41 -12.01 3.06
C ALA A 134 -10.01 -11.03 4.18
N LEU A 135 -9.09 -10.12 3.89
CA LEU A 135 -8.55 -9.12 4.81
C LEU A 135 -8.19 -7.86 4.03
N ILE A 136 -8.54 -6.70 4.58
CA ILE A 136 -8.24 -5.38 4.02
C ILE A 136 -7.42 -4.59 5.05
N VAL A 137 -6.33 -3.97 4.60
CA VAL A 137 -5.64 -2.93 5.34
C VAL A 137 -5.92 -1.59 4.65
N ASP A 138 -6.63 -0.71 5.34
CA ASP A 138 -7.06 0.58 4.82
C ASP A 138 -6.15 1.70 5.32
N THR A 139 -5.33 2.26 4.42
CA THR A 139 -4.44 3.40 4.71
C THR A 139 -5.06 4.76 4.41
N ARG A 140 -6.28 4.77 3.85
CA ARG A 140 -6.95 5.96 3.30
C ARG A 140 -8.23 6.34 4.04
N GLY A 141 -8.68 5.50 4.97
CA GLY A 141 -9.86 5.75 5.78
C GLY A 141 -11.16 5.73 4.96
N VAL A 142 -11.23 4.87 3.95
CA VAL A 142 -12.46 4.66 3.16
C VAL A 142 -13.50 3.88 3.95
N TYR A 143 -13.07 2.89 4.72
CA TYR A 143 -13.93 2.06 5.56
C TYR A 143 -14.05 2.67 6.97
N LEU A 144 -15.10 3.46 7.18
CA LEU A 144 -15.29 4.20 8.43
C LEU A 144 -15.84 3.35 9.57
N GLU A 145 -16.75 2.41 9.27
CA GLU A 145 -17.35 1.53 10.26
C GLU A 145 -16.40 0.38 10.64
N PRO A 146 -16.45 -0.13 11.89
CA PRO A 146 -15.70 -1.32 12.28
C PRO A 146 -16.21 -2.55 11.53
N GLU A 147 -15.31 -3.27 10.88
CA GLU A 147 -15.63 -4.45 10.08
C GLU A 147 -14.65 -5.58 10.40
N ALA A 148 -15.13 -6.83 10.42
CA ALA A 148 -14.33 -7.98 10.86
C ALA A 148 -13.13 -8.27 9.94
N ASN A 149 -13.20 -7.87 8.66
CA ASN A 149 -12.14 -8.06 7.68
C ASN A 149 -11.38 -6.78 7.34
N VAL A 150 -11.56 -5.68 8.09
CA VAL A 150 -10.88 -4.40 7.81
C VAL A 150 -10.02 -3.98 8.99
N VAL A 151 -8.74 -3.76 8.73
CA VAL A 151 -7.78 -3.14 9.67
C VAL A 151 -7.47 -1.74 9.19
N LYS A 152 -7.67 -0.76 10.08
CA LYS A 152 -7.30 0.63 9.82
C LYS A 152 -5.81 0.83 10.07
N ALA A 153 -5.14 1.39 9.06
CA ALA A 153 -3.77 1.87 9.13
C ALA A 153 -3.81 3.39 8.87
#